data_AF-A0A316NNK3-F1
#
_entry.id   AF-A0A316NNK3-F1
#
_cell.length_a   1.000
_cell.length_b   1.000
_cell.length_c   1.000
_cell.angle_alpha   90.00
_cell.angle_beta   90.00
_cell.angle_gamma   90.00
#
_symmetry.space_group_name_H-M   'P 1'
#
loop_
_entity.id
_entity.type
_entity.pdbx_description
1 polymer ?
#
loop_
_entity_poly.entity_id
_entity_poly.type
_entity_poly.pdbx_seq_one_letter_code
_entity_poly.pdbx_strand_id
1 'polypeptide(L)'
;MIKRELYMSRIRPFIGTDLIKVMTGIRRCGKSVMLELIKQELTESGVSPTQFISINFEDMSYSHLQTAQALHDEITARAAKIEGKVYLFFDEIQEVKDWEKCINSFRVSLDCDIYITGSNAKLLSGELATYLGGRYVEFVIYPFSFGEFMELYRSITPDASIQQCFQKYLLAGGMPYLANLRYADAPSKQYLHDLFNSVQLKDIVKRNKIRDVDLLERIIAYVIANVGTTFSATSLAKFLKNEQRTVAPETILNYIKYCCEAYLFYQVKREDLQGKQILASNEKYYIADHGIREAVFGGNMRDINLIL
;
A
#
# COMPACT_ATOMS: atom_id res chain seq x y z
N MET A 1 9.77 -15.87 -6.75
CA MET A 1 8.47 -15.20 -6.61
C MET A 1 7.55 -16.18 -5.91
N ILE A 2 6.82 -15.78 -4.86
CA ILE A 2 5.83 -16.65 -4.19
C ILE A 2 4.45 -16.40 -4.80
N LYS A 3 3.58 -17.41 -4.79
CA LYS A 3 2.26 -17.34 -5.44
C LYS A 3 1.24 -16.42 -4.73
N ARG A 4 1.46 -16.09 -3.45
CA ARG A 4 0.55 -15.27 -2.61
C ARG A 4 -0.92 -15.76 -2.68
N GLU A 5 -1.11 -17.05 -2.48
CA GLU A 5 -2.38 -17.74 -2.74
C GLU A 5 -3.59 -17.17 -1.96
N LEU A 6 -3.38 -16.60 -0.77
CA LEU A 6 -4.41 -15.90 0.00
C LEU A 6 -5.02 -14.72 -0.79
N TYR A 7 -4.20 -14.01 -1.58
CA TYR A 7 -4.68 -12.94 -2.45
C TYR A 7 -5.23 -13.48 -3.76
N MET A 8 -4.52 -14.42 -4.39
CA MET A 8 -4.95 -14.99 -5.68
C MET A 8 -6.34 -15.63 -5.57
N SER A 9 -6.62 -16.40 -4.51
CA SER A 9 -7.94 -16.99 -4.27
C SER A 9 -9.07 -15.97 -4.14
N ARG A 10 -8.77 -14.76 -3.63
CA ARG A 10 -9.72 -13.65 -3.52
C ARG A 10 -9.88 -12.86 -4.83
N ILE A 11 -8.84 -12.83 -5.67
CA ILE A 11 -8.83 -12.08 -6.93
C ILE A 11 -9.46 -12.90 -8.06
N ARG A 12 -9.20 -14.22 -8.11
CA ARG A 12 -9.69 -15.13 -9.17
C ARG A 12 -11.18 -14.98 -9.50
N PRO A 13 -12.11 -14.88 -8.54
CA PRO A 13 -13.53 -14.71 -8.85
C PRO A 13 -13.89 -13.45 -9.65
N PHE A 14 -12.99 -12.45 -9.66
CA PHE A 14 -13.21 -11.17 -10.35
C PHE A 14 -12.47 -11.08 -11.69
N ILE A 15 -11.62 -12.06 -12.02
CA ILE A 15 -10.94 -12.13 -13.32
C ILE A 15 -11.98 -12.30 -14.43
N GLY A 16 -11.86 -11.52 -15.51
CA GLY A 16 -12.79 -11.52 -16.63
C GLY A 16 -14.11 -10.78 -16.38
N THR A 17 -14.38 -10.30 -15.15
CA THR A 17 -15.58 -9.52 -14.82
C THR A 17 -15.42 -8.03 -15.17
N ASP A 18 -16.56 -7.31 -15.27
CA ASP A 18 -16.63 -5.86 -15.55
C ASP A 18 -16.15 -4.97 -14.37
N LEU A 19 -15.89 -5.56 -13.20
CA LEU A 19 -15.34 -4.83 -12.05
C LEU A 19 -13.85 -4.58 -12.26
N ILE A 20 -13.42 -3.34 -12.03
CA ILE A 20 -11.99 -2.98 -12.06
C ILE A 20 -11.30 -3.57 -10.83
N LYS A 21 -10.20 -4.30 -11.03
CA LYS A 21 -9.40 -4.87 -9.94
C LYS A 21 -8.37 -3.84 -9.49
N VAL A 22 -8.52 -3.33 -8.27
CA VAL A 22 -7.68 -2.28 -7.72
C VAL A 22 -6.81 -2.84 -6.62
N MET A 23 -5.49 -2.76 -6.76
CA MET A 23 -4.52 -3.20 -5.77
C MET A 23 -3.86 -2.02 -5.10
N THR A 24 -4.12 -1.84 -3.82
CA THR A 24 -3.58 -0.73 -3.03
C THR A 24 -2.66 -1.24 -1.93
N GLY A 25 -1.92 -0.35 -1.27
CA GLY A 25 -1.04 -0.71 -0.16
C GLY A 25 0.28 0.05 -0.18
N ILE A 26 1.06 -0.12 0.89
CA ILE A 26 2.32 0.60 1.08
C ILE A 26 3.29 0.36 -0.08
N ARG A 27 4.16 1.34 -0.34
CA ARG A 27 5.21 1.20 -1.35
C ARG A 27 6.05 -0.06 -1.08
N ARG A 28 6.44 -0.74 -2.16
CA ARG A 28 7.27 -1.96 -2.13
C ARG A 28 6.66 -3.20 -1.44
N CYS A 29 5.37 -3.22 -1.09
CA CYS A 29 4.71 -4.42 -0.55
C CYS A 29 4.41 -5.53 -1.58
N GLY A 30 4.73 -5.31 -2.86
CA GLY A 30 4.55 -6.31 -3.92
C GLY A 30 3.31 -6.14 -4.80
N LYS A 31 2.71 -4.94 -4.90
CA LYS A 31 1.58 -4.66 -5.80
C LYS A 31 1.88 -4.96 -7.27
N SER A 32 3.00 -4.44 -7.79
CA SER A 32 3.43 -4.73 -9.17
C SER A 32 3.66 -6.22 -9.41
N VAL A 33 4.18 -6.93 -8.40
CA VAL A 33 4.36 -8.38 -8.46
C VAL A 33 3.00 -9.11 -8.49
N MET A 34 1.96 -8.59 -7.82
CA MET A 34 0.61 -9.15 -7.95
C MET A 34 0.07 -9.02 -9.37
N LEU A 35 0.37 -7.93 -10.11
CA LEU A 35 0.01 -7.83 -11.52
C LEU A 35 0.68 -8.95 -12.35
N GLU A 36 1.96 -9.21 -12.09
CA GLU A 36 2.69 -10.30 -12.78
C GLU A 36 2.13 -11.69 -12.44
N LEU A 37 1.76 -11.93 -11.18
CA LEU A 37 1.10 -13.18 -10.77
C LEU A 37 -0.25 -13.38 -11.47
N ILE A 38 -1.04 -12.30 -11.64
CA ILE A 38 -2.31 -12.35 -12.37
C ILE A 38 -2.07 -12.65 -13.86
N LYS A 39 -1.08 -12.01 -14.50
CA LYS A 39 -0.69 -12.31 -15.88
C LYS A 39 -0.27 -13.75 -16.06
N GLN A 40 0.49 -14.29 -15.09
CA GLN A 40 0.89 -15.68 -15.09
C GLN A 40 -0.33 -16.61 -15.02
N GLU A 41 -1.25 -16.38 -14.08
CA GLU A 41 -2.50 -17.16 -13.95
C GLU A 41 -3.36 -17.11 -15.23
N LEU A 42 -3.47 -15.93 -15.86
CA LEU A 42 -4.18 -15.77 -17.14
C LEU A 42 -3.51 -16.57 -18.27
N THR A 43 -2.18 -16.53 -18.34
CA THR A 43 -1.42 -17.29 -19.34
C THR A 43 -1.56 -18.80 -19.10
N GLU A 44 -1.49 -19.25 -17.86
CA GLU A 44 -1.72 -20.64 -17.45
C GLU A 44 -3.16 -21.10 -17.77
N SER A 45 -4.12 -20.17 -17.79
CA SER A 45 -5.51 -20.39 -18.19
C SER A 45 -5.75 -20.30 -19.71
N GLY A 46 -4.70 -20.10 -20.52
CA GLY A 46 -4.75 -20.11 -21.97
C GLY A 46 -4.91 -18.73 -22.64
N VAL A 47 -4.85 -17.63 -21.89
CA VAL A 47 -4.87 -16.28 -22.47
C VAL A 47 -3.52 -15.95 -23.10
N SER A 48 -3.53 -15.41 -24.32
CA SER A 48 -2.28 -15.04 -25.01
C SER A 48 -1.67 -13.78 -24.39
N PRO A 49 -0.35 -13.75 -24.12
CA PRO A 49 0.34 -12.52 -23.70
C PRO A 49 0.19 -11.35 -24.68
N THR A 50 -0.13 -11.60 -25.95
CA THR A 50 -0.40 -10.55 -26.94
C THR A 50 -1.68 -9.76 -26.64
N GLN A 51 -2.56 -10.28 -25.79
CA GLN A 51 -3.77 -9.60 -25.32
C GLN A 51 -3.49 -8.67 -24.13
N PHE A 52 -2.26 -8.63 -23.63
CA PHE A 52 -1.89 -7.84 -22.46
C PHE A 52 -1.32 -6.48 -22.89
N ILE A 53 -1.87 -5.42 -22.31
CA ILE A 53 -1.28 -4.08 -22.35
C ILE A 53 -0.87 -3.73 -20.93
N SER A 54 0.43 -3.52 -20.73
CA SER A 54 0.99 -3.19 -19.42
C SER A 54 1.76 -1.88 -19.47
N ILE A 55 1.46 -0.97 -18.55
CA ILE A 55 2.17 0.30 -18.39
C ILE A 55 2.50 0.50 -16.91
N ASN A 56 3.76 0.83 -16.64
CA ASN A 56 4.21 1.28 -15.33
C ASN A 56 4.52 2.78 -15.41
N PHE A 57 3.76 3.61 -14.70
CA PHE A 57 3.91 5.06 -14.78
C PHE A 57 5.13 5.63 -14.02
N GLU A 58 5.88 4.79 -13.30
CA GLU A 58 7.21 5.15 -12.81
C GLU A 58 8.31 5.04 -13.89
N ASP A 59 8.05 4.30 -14.99
CA ASP A 59 8.98 4.20 -16.11
C ASP A 59 8.95 5.49 -16.93
N MET A 60 10.12 6.12 -17.06
CA MET A 60 10.31 7.39 -17.75
C MET A 60 9.87 7.34 -19.21
N SER A 61 9.91 6.18 -19.85
CA SER A 61 9.44 5.98 -21.22
C SER A 61 7.95 6.32 -21.39
N TYR A 62 7.14 6.21 -20.33
CA TYR A 62 5.71 6.51 -20.33
C TYR A 62 5.36 7.88 -19.73
N SER A 63 6.35 8.74 -19.46
CA SER A 63 6.12 10.09 -18.92
C SER A 63 5.16 10.93 -19.78
N HIS A 64 5.16 10.71 -21.10
CA HIS A 64 4.24 11.36 -22.04
C HIS A 64 2.78 10.90 -21.93
N LEU A 65 2.50 9.79 -21.23
CA LEU A 65 1.17 9.22 -21.05
C LEU A 65 0.52 9.60 -19.70
N GLN A 66 1.11 10.53 -18.94
CA GLN A 66 0.63 10.92 -17.61
C GLN A 66 -0.59 11.87 -17.62
N THR A 67 -1.40 11.84 -18.68
CA THR A 67 -2.69 12.51 -18.76
C THR A 67 -3.75 11.57 -19.31
N ALA A 68 -4.99 11.69 -18.84
CA ALA A 68 -6.12 10.87 -19.28
C ALA A 68 -6.25 10.79 -20.81
N GLN A 69 -6.12 11.91 -21.51
CA GLN A 69 -6.24 11.97 -22.97
C GLN A 69 -5.10 11.21 -23.67
N ALA A 70 -3.85 11.49 -23.31
CA ALA A 70 -2.69 10.83 -23.91
C ALA A 70 -2.71 9.31 -23.68
N LEU A 71 -3.05 8.89 -22.46
CA LEU A 71 -3.23 7.47 -22.15
C LEU A 71 -4.37 6.87 -22.96
N HIS A 72 -5.50 7.56 -23.05
CA HIS A 72 -6.67 7.08 -23.79
C HIS A 72 -6.36 6.78 -25.25
N ASP A 73 -5.72 7.73 -25.93
CA ASP A 73 -5.41 7.61 -27.35
C ASP A 73 -4.42 6.48 -27.62
N GLU A 74 -3.38 6.36 -26.79
CA GLU A 74 -2.37 5.30 -26.91
C GLU A 74 -2.97 3.90 -26.68
N ILE A 75 -3.77 3.72 -25.62
CA ILE A 75 -4.36 2.41 -25.31
C ILE A 75 -5.41 2.02 -26.35
N THR A 76 -6.23 2.97 -26.81
CA THR A 76 -7.23 2.70 -27.86
C THR A 76 -6.55 2.23 -29.15
N ALA A 77 -5.44 2.87 -29.55
CA ALA A 77 -4.68 2.49 -30.73
C ALA A 77 -4.00 1.12 -30.61
N ARG A 78 -3.54 0.74 -29.41
CA ARG A 78 -2.99 -0.60 -29.15
C ARG A 78 -4.08 -1.67 -29.11
N ALA A 79 -5.18 -1.40 -28.42
CA ALA A 79 -6.31 -2.32 -28.25
C ALA A 79 -6.96 -2.67 -29.60
N ALA A 80 -7.03 -1.73 -30.55
CA ALA A 80 -7.55 -1.96 -31.89
C ALA A 80 -6.79 -3.01 -32.71
N LYS A 81 -5.56 -3.38 -32.29
CA LYS A 81 -4.72 -4.40 -32.92
C LYS A 81 -4.81 -5.77 -32.25
N ILE A 82 -5.58 -5.88 -31.17
CA ILE A 82 -5.72 -7.10 -30.37
C ILE A 82 -7.04 -7.76 -30.74
N GLU A 83 -6.98 -9.04 -31.08
CA GLU A 83 -8.19 -9.85 -31.28
C GLU A 83 -8.67 -10.41 -29.93
N GLY A 84 -9.97 -10.31 -29.70
CA GLY A 84 -10.62 -10.76 -28.46
C GLY A 84 -10.45 -9.78 -27.29
N LYS A 85 -10.68 -10.30 -26.08
CA LYS A 85 -10.67 -9.50 -24.85
C LYS A 85 -9.28 -8.94 -24.55
N VAL A 86 -9.20 -7.66 -24.19
CA VAL A 86 -7.95 -6.96 -23.87
C VAL A 86 -7.75 -6.90 -22.35
N TYR A 87 -6.57 -7.27 -21.86
CA TYR A 87 -6.25 -7.17 -20.43
C TYR A 87 -5.32 -5.99 -20.18
N LEU A 88 -5.81 -5.02 -19.42
CA LEU A 88 -5.13 -3.76 -19.13
C LEU A 88 -4.52 -3.80 -17.73
N PHE A 89 -3.21 -3.62 -17.64
CA PHE A 89 -2.45 -3.59 -16.40
C PHE A 89 -1.76 -2.24 -16.24
N PHE A 90 -2.18 -1.46 -15.24
CA PHE A 90 -1.67 -0.13 -14.97
C PHE A 90 -1.03 -0.05 -13.59
N ASP A 91 0.29 0.09 -13.54
CA ASP A 91 1.04 0.18 -12.29
C ASP A 91 1.27 1.66 -11.89
N GLU A 92 0.98 2.00 -10.64
CA GLU A 92 1.02 3.35 -10.07
C GLU A 92 0.16 4.36 -10.87
N ILE A 93 -1.09 3.99 -11.15
CA ILE A 93 -2.05 4.76 -11.98
C ILE A 93 -2.29 6.20 -11.47
N GLN A 94 -2.07 6.46 -10.18
CA GLN A 94 -2.25 7.81 -9.61
C GLN A 94 -1.27 8.86 -10.14
N GLU A 95 -0.20 8.45 -10.85
CA GLU A 95 0.71 9.38 -11.53
C GLU A 95 0.07 9.99 -12.81
N VAL A 96 -1.01 9.38 -13.32
CA VAL A 96 -1.75 9.89 -14.48
C VAL A 96 -2.80 10.88 -14.00
N LYS A 97 -2.78 12.11 -14.52
CA LYS A 97 -3.79 13.12 -14.20
C LYS A 97 -5.15 12.75 -14.81
N ASP A 98 -6.22 12.86 -14.02
CA ASP A 98 -7.61 12.57 -14.41
C ASP A 98 -7.83 11.11 -14.92
N TRP A 99 -7.01 10.17 -14.44
CA TRP A 99 -6.97 8.79 -14.92
C TRP A 99 -8.31 8.05 -14.84
N GLU A 100 -9.18 8.44 -13.92
CA GLU A 100 -10.47 7.80 -13.66
C GLU A 100 -11.40 7.91 -14.87
N LYS A 101 -11.36 9.06 -15.56
CA LYS A 101 -12.11 9.29 -16.80
C LYS A 101 -11.64 8.35 -17.89
N CYS A 102 -10.33 8.16 -17.98
CA CYS A 102 -9.69 7.28 -18.95
C CYS A 102 -10.08 5.81 -18.71
N ILE A 103 -9.95 5.33 -17.47
CA ILE A 103 -10.33 3.98 -17.08
C ILE A 103 -11.82 3.71 -17.30
N ASN A 104 -12.69 4.66 -16.91
CA ASN A 104 -14.13 4.51 -17.15
C ASN A 104 -14.45 4.51 -18.66
N SER A 105 -13.73 5.29 -19.47
CA SER A 105 -13.87 5.26 -20.94
C SER A 105 -13.54 3.88 -21.49
N PHE A 106 -12.36 3.32 -21.17
CA PHE A 106 -11.95 1.99 -21.64
C PHE A 106 -12.95 0.90 -21.29
N ARG A 107 -13.44 0.93 -20.05
CA ARG A 107 -14.44 -0.02 -19.57
C ARG A 107 -15.74 0.01 -20.37
N VAL A 108 -16.11 1.17 -20.92
CA VAL A 108 -17.32 1.36 -21.73
C VAL A 108 -17.07 1.07 -23.21
N SER A 109 -15.89 1.41 -23.73
CA SER A 109 -15.58 1.38 -25.16
C SER A 109 -14.86 0.12 -25.64
N LEU A 110 -14.23 -0.65 -24.75
CA LEU A 110 -13.43 -1.83 -25.06
C LEU A 110 -14.00 -3.08 -24.38
N ASP A 111 -13.95 -4.24 -25.05
CA ASP A 111 -14.07 -5.54 -24.37
C ASP A 111 -12.76 -5.79 -23.62
N CYS A 112 -12.71 -5.34 -22.36
CA CYS A 112 -11.49 -5.36 -21.58
C CYS A 112 -11.66 -5.86 -20.15
N ASP A 113 -10.53 -6.21 -19.55
CA ASP A 113 -10.37 -6.54 -18.15
C ASP A 113 -9.30 -5.63 -17.55
N ILE A 114 -9.62 -4.88 -16.48
CA ILE A 114 -8.77 -3.80 -15.99
C ILE A 114 -8.22 -4.10 -14.60
N TYR A 115 -6.90 -4.01 -14.47
CA TYR A 115 -6.11 -4.18 -13.25
C TYR A 115 -5.27 -2.94 -13.03
N ILE A 116 -5.42 -2.30 -11.87
CA ILE A 116 -4.67 -1.09 -11.53
C ILE A 116 -4.02 -1.23 -10.16
N THR A 117 -2.86 -0.58 -9.98
CA THR A 117 -2.25 -0.44 -8.65
C THR A 117 -2.12 1.02 -8.25
N GLY A 118 -2.01 1.26 -6.94
CA GLY A 118 -1.53 2.53 -6.43
C GLY A 118 -1.08 2.46 -4.98
N SER A 119 -0.12 3.31 -4.63
CA SER A 119 0.48 3.37 -3.29
C SER A 119 -0.28 4.26 -2.29
N ASN A 120 -1.46 4.76 -2.65
CA ASN A 120 -2.24 5.71 -1.86
C ASN A 120 -3.68 5.26 -1.68
N ALA A 121 -4.17 5.22 -0.45
CA ALA A 121 -5.55 4.84 -0.13
C ALA A 121 -6.58 5.82 -0.70
N LYS A 122 -6.17 7.06 -0.97
CA LYS A 122 -7.06 8.00 -1.66
C LYS A 122 -7.37 7.61 -3.10
N LEU A 123 -6.65 6.67 -3.72
CA LEU A 123 -6.92 6.20 -5.10
C LEU A 123 -8.41 5.89 -5.34
N LEU A 124 -9.12 5.44 -4.30
CA LEU A 124 -10.54 5.09 -4.37
C LEU A 124 -11.43 5.91 -3.42
N SER A 125 -10.95 7.06 -2.93
CA SER A 125 -11.69 7.90 -1.97
C SER A 125 -12.36 9.11 -2.63
N GLY A 126 -13.50 9.54 -2.07
CA GLY A 126 -14.15 10.80 -2.45
C GLY A 126 -14.70 10.81 -3.88
N GLU A 127 -14.34 11.82 -4.67
CA GLU A 127 -14.78 12.00 -6.06
C GLU A 127 -14.39 10.82 -6.96
N LEU A 128 -13.34 10.07 -6.62
CA LEU A 128 -12.81 8.95 -7.40
C LEU A 128 -13.71 7.72 -7.36
N ALA A 129 -14.27 7.41 -6.18
CA ALA A 129 -15.35 6.44 -6.05
C ALA A 129 -16.60 6.84 -6.84
N THR A 130 -16.80 8.15 -7.06
CA THR A 130 -17.93 8.69 -7.82
C THR A 130 -17.75 8.44 -9.32
N TYR A 131 -16.54 8.66 -9.88
CA TYR A 131 -16.25 8.39 -11.29
C TYR A 131 -16.34 6.91 -11.66
N LEU A 132 -15.78 6.03 -10.83
CA LEU A 132 -15.89 4.60 -11.04
C LEU A 132 -17.26 4.04 -10.63
N GLY A 133 -18.08 4.81 -9.90
CA GLY A 133 -19.48 4.50 -9.59
C GLY A 133 -19.67 3.19 -8.83
N GLY A 134 -18.72 2.82 -7.98
CA GLY A 134 -18.72 1.52 -7.27
C GLY A 134 -18.37 0.31 -8.14
N ARG A 135 -17.90 0.51 -9.37
CA ARG A 135 -17.62 -0.57 -10.34
C ARG A 135 -16.17 -1.06 -10.25
N TYR A 136 -15.71 -1.26 -9.03
CA TYR A 136 -14.38 -1.76 -8.72
C TYR A 136 -14.42 -2.69 -7.51
N VAL A 137 -13.38 -3.51 -7.38
CA VAL A 137 -13.09 -4.29 -6.19
C VAL A 137 -11.67 -3.94 -5.73
N GLU A 138 -11.52 -3.60 -4.45
CA GLU A 138 -10.24 -3.24 -3.87
C GLU A 138 -9.61 -4.41 -3.11
N PHE A 139 -8.31 -4.62 -3.36
CA PHE A 139 -7.46 -5.54 -2.62
C PHE A 139 -6.30 -4.75 -2.01
N VAL A 140 -6.36 -4.53 -0.70
CA VAL A 140 -5.24 -3.96 0.05
C VAL A 140 -4.16 -5.02 0.22
N ILE A 141 -3.03 -4.83 -0.44
CA ILE A 141 -1.87 -5.72 -0.44
C ILE A 141 -0.95 -5.35 0.72
N TYR A 142 -0.80 -6.27 1.67
CA TYR A 142 0.10 -6.14 2.80
C TYR A 142 1.48 -6.72 2.48
N PRO A 143 2.53 -6.33 3.25
CA PRO A 143 3.78 -7.09 3.33
C PRO A 143 3.51 -8.57 3.64
N PHE A 144 4.55 -9.40 3.52
CA PHE A 144 4.41 -10.83 3.73
C PHE A 144 3.94 -11.16 5.13
N SER A 145 2.93 -12.03 5.19
CA SER A 145 2.56 -12.73 6.42
C SER A 145 3.72 -13.60 6.91
N PHE A 146 3.65 -14.08 8.15
CA PHE A 146 4.68 -14.99 8.69
C PHE A 146 4.84 -16.25 7.81
N GLY A 147 3.75 -16.79 7.27
CA GLY A 147 3.79 -17.95 6.36
C GLY A 147 4.53 -17.65 5.05
N GLU A 148 4.18 -16.54 4.40
CA GLU A 148 4.84 -16.07 3.16
C GLU A 148 6.33 -15.75 3.39
N PHE A 149 6.66 -15.12 4.53
CA PHE A 149 8.04 -14.87 4.94
C PHE A 149 8.81 -16.18 5.10
N MET A 150 8.24 -17.16 5.82
CA MET A 150 8.90 -18.42 6.11
C MET A 150 9.21 -19.22 4.84
N GLU A 151 8.33 -19.18 3.83
CA GLU A 151 8.56 -19.81 2.52
C GLU A 151 9.86 -19.29 1.87
N LEU A 152 10.05 -17.97 1.86
CA LEU A 152 11.27 -17.36 1.31
C LEU A 152 12.47 -17.53 2.23
N TYR A 153 12.30 -17.35 3.55
CA TYR A 153 13.39 -17.44 4.49
C TYR A 153 14.03 -18.82 4.50
N ARG A 154 13.23 -19.89 4.43
CA ARG A 154 13.73 -21.26 4.36
C ARG A 154 14.44 -21.61 3.05
N SER A 155 14.16 -20.92 1.95
CA SER A 155 14.99 -21.07 0.74
C SER A 155 16.43 -20.54 0.93
N ILE A 156 16.65 -19.66 1.91
CA ILE A 156 17.96 -19.07 2.24
C ILE A 156 18.61 -19.79 3.42
N THR A 157 17.79 -20.21 4.40
CA THR A 157 18.20 -20.94 5.61
C THR A 157 17.30 -22.17 5.80
N PRO A 158 17.56 -23.27 5.07
CA PRO A 158 16.68 -24.45 5.04
C PRO A 158 16.42 -25.08 6.40
N ASP A 159 17.43 -25.10 7.26
CA ASP A 159 17.40 -25.75 8.57
C ASP A 159 16.84 -24.83 9.68
N ALA A 160 16.34 -23.64 9.34
CA ALA A 160 15.80 -22.71 10.32
C ALA A 160 14.55 -23.28 11.00
N SER A 161 14.60 -23.40 12.33
CA SER A 161 13.44 -23.76 13.14
C SER A 161 12.34 -22.70 13.02
N ILE A 162 11.10 -23.07 13.36
CA ILE A 162 9.98 -22.12 13.35
C ILE A 162 10.27 -20.95 14.30
N GLN A 163 10.91 -21.22 15.45
CA GLN A 163 11.31 -20.21 16.43
C GLN A 163 12.34 -19.23 15.85
N GLN A 164 13.35 -19.72 15.11
CA GLN A 164 14.33 -18.88 14.44
C GLN A 164 13.67 -18.04 13.33
N CYS A 165 12.77 -18.63 12.54
CA CYS A 165 12.00 -17.91 11.53
C CYS A 165 11.19 -16.79 12.18
N PHE A 166 10.51 -17.09 13.29
CA PHE A 166 9.66 -16.12 13.99
C PHE A 166 10.47 -14.97 14.60
N GLN A 167 11.60 -15.26 15.27
CA GLN A 167 12.51 -14.23 15.76
C GLN A 167 13.01 -13.34 14.63
N LYS A 168 13.38 -13.94 13.49
CA LYS A 168 13.82 -13.18 12.33
C LYS A 168 12.70 -12.31 11.77
N TYR A 169 11.50 -12.85 11.64
CA TYR A 169 10.32 -12.12 11.19
C TYR A 169 10.01 -10.94 12.11
N LEU A 170 10.08 -11.10 13.43
CA LEU A 170 9.82 -10.04 14.40
C LEU A 170 10.79 -8.86 14.29
N LEU A 171 12.03 -9.11 13.86
CA LEU A 171 13.03 -8.06 13.68
C LEU A 171 13.04 -7.48 12.26
N ALA A 172 12.89 -8.32 11.24
CA ALA A 172 13.02 -7.92 9.85
C ALA A 172 11.68 -7.48 9.23
N GLY A 173 10.55 -7.97 9.72
CA GLY A 173 9.25 -7.73 9.11
C GLY A 173 8.97 -8.60 7.88
N GLY A 174 7.96 -8.20 7.11
CA GLY A 174 7.45 -8.90 5.93
C GLY A 174 7.74 -8.22 4.60
N MET A 175 8.53 -7.13 4.57
CA MET A 175 8.80 -6.43 3.30
C MET A 175 9.46 -7.36 2.26
N PRO A 176 8.87 -7.52 1.05
CA PRO A 176 9.31 -8.54 0.11
C PRO A 176 10.77 -8.49 -0.32
N TYR A 177 11.32 -7.28 -0.51
CA TYR A 177 12.69 -7.08 -0.99
C TYR A 177 13.76 -7.56 0.01
N LEU A 178 13.40 -7.83 1.26
CA LEU A 178 14.33 -8.35 2.27
C LEU A 178 14.90 -9.72 1.89
N ALA A 179 14.15 -10.51 1.12
CA ALA A 179 14.64 -11.78 0.58
C ALA A 179 15.85 -11.59 -0.34
N ASN A 180 15.89 -10.51 -1.15
CA ASN A 180 17.03 -10.17 -2.00
C ASN A 180 18.27 -9.78 -1.19
N LEU A 181 18.08 -9.24 0.01
CA LEU A 181 19.15 -8.93 0.97
C LEU A 181 19.56 -10.15 1.81
N ARG A 182 18.99 -11.32 1.50
CA ARG A 182 19.13 -12.56 2.28
C ARG A 182 18.84 -12.37 3.76
N TYR A 183 18.00 -11.37 4.08
CA TYR A 183 17.68 -10.95 5.44
C TYR A 183 18.92 -10.62 6.29
N ALA A 184 20.02 -10.14 5.70
CA ALA A 184 21.20 -9.71 6.48
C ALA A 184 20.85 -8.50 7.36
N ASP A 185 21.26 -8.51 8.64
CA ASP A 185 20.74 -7.56 9.65
C ASP A 185 20.96 -6.08 9.28
N ALA A 186 22.22 -5.66 9.11
CA ALA A 186 22.53 -4.27 8.80
C ALA A 186 21.93 -3.79 7.45
N PRO A 187 22.07 -4.53 6.33
CA PRO A 187 21.42 -4.17 5.07
C PRO A 187 19.89 -4.11 5.16
N SER A 188 19.26 -5.06 5.86
CA SER A 188 17.81 -5.09 6.03
C SER A 188 17.32 -3.88 6.83
N LYS A 189 18.00 -3.55 7.94
CA LYS A 189 17.69 -2.38 8.76
C LYS A 189 17.83 -1.09 7.96
N GLN A 190 18.93 -0.93 7.20
CA GLN A 190 19.15 0.24 6.36
C GLN A 190 18.04 0.38 5.30
N TYR A 191 17.71 -0.72 4.60
CA TYR A 191 16.65 -0.72 3.59
C TYR A 191 15.29 -0.31 4.15
N LEU A 192 14.91 -0.83 5.32
CA LEU A 192 13.63 -0.53 5.96
C LEU A 192 13.56 0.93 6.44
N HIS A 193 14.67 1.45 6.95
CA HIS A 193 14.81 2.86 7.32
C HIS A 193 14.69 3.78 6.08
N ASP A 194 15.33 3.44 4.97
CA ASP A 194 15.24 4.22 3.73
C ASP A 194 13.85 4.14 3.09
N LEU A 195 13.19 2.98 3.19
CA LEU A 195 11.79 2.82 2.78
C LEU A 195 10.87 3.75 3.59
N PHE A 196 11.03 3.78 4.91
CA PHE A 196 10.29 4.68 5.79
C PHE A 196 10.47 6.15 5.40
N ASN A 197 11.72 6.59 5.22
CA ASN A 197 12.03 7.96 4.79
C ASN A 197 11.42 8.30 3.43
N SER A 198 11.45 7.35 2.48
CA SER A 198 10.83 7.54 1.17
C SER A 198 9.31 7.70 1.26
N VAL A 199 8.63 6.87 2.07
CA VAL A 199 7.17 6.97 2.28
C VAL A 199 6.83 8.31 2.93
N GLN A 200 7.57 8.68 3.97
CA GLN A 200 7.38 9.96 4.66
C GLN A 200 7.54 11.15 3.70
N LEU A 201 8.63 11.21 2.94
CA LEU A 201 8.89 12.35 2.07
C LEU A 201 7.97 12.40 0.85
N LYS A 202 7.85 11.29 0.11
CA LYS A 202 7.13 11.27 -1.18
C LYS A 202 5.63 11.13 -0.98
N ASP A 203 5.22 10.19 -0.15
CA ASP A 203 3.82 9.76 -0.10
C ASP A 203 3.02 10.57 0.93
N ILE A 204 3.69 11.16 1.94
CA ILE A 204 3.05 11.98 2.98
C ILE A 204 3.35 13.49 2.76
N VAL A 205 4.62 13.91 2.83
CA VAL A 205 5.01 15.34 2.81
C VAL A 205 4.70 16.00 1.46
N LYS A 206 5.25 15.47 0.36
CA LYS A 206 5.08 16.06 -0.97
C LYS A 206 3.62 16.05 -1.41
N ARG A 207 2.92 14.94 -1.19
CA ARG A 207 1.52 14.75 -1.61
C ARG A 207 0.56 15.70 -0.89
N ASN A 208 0.74 15.91 0.41
CA ASN A 208 -0.15 16.76 1.21
C ASN A 208 0.37 18.19 1.39
N LYS A 209 1.48 18.55 0.71
CA LYS A 209 2.13 19.88 0.76
C LYS A 209 2.38 20.33 2.20
N ILE A 210 2.87 19.40 3.03
CA ILE A 210 3.09 19.64 4.46
C ILE A 210 4.23 20.65 4.62
N ARG A 211 3.97 21.72 5.38
CA ARG A 211 4.94 22.78 5.65
C ARG A 211 5.82 22.47 6.86
N ASP A 212 5.22 21.96 7.93
CA ASP A 212 5.93 21.64 9.17
C ASP A 212 6.26 20.15 9.22
N VAL A 213 7.41 19.81 8.62
CA VAL A 213 7.91 18.42 8.51
C VAL A 213 8.42 17.89 9.85
N ASP A 214 9.08 18.73 10.67
CA ASP A 214 9.56 18.31 12.00
C ASP A 214 8.38 17.95 12.93
N LEU A 215 7.24 18.66 12.86
CA LEU A 215 6.04 18.28 13.62
C LEU A 215 5.51 16.91 13.18
N LEU A 216 5.48 16.68 11.87
CA LEU A 216 5.05 15.39 11.30
C LEU A 216 5.97 14.26 11.77
N GLU A 217 7.28 14.43 11.68
CA GLU A 217 8.29 13.46 12.16
C GLU A 217 8.06 13.10 13.62
N ARG A 218 7.86 14.09 14.49
CA ARG A 218 7.59 13.87 15.92
C ARG A 218 6.28 13.12 16.17
N ILE A 219 5.23 13.44 15.42
CA ILE A 219 3.93 12.75 15.54
C ILE A 219 4.07 11.31 15.07
N ILE A 220 4.74 11.05 13.94
CA ILE A 220 4.99 9.69 13.44
C ILE A 220 5.79 8.89 14.47
N ALA A 221 6.88 9.46 15.00
CA ALA A 221 7.69 8.81 16.03
C ALA A 221 6.87 8.49 17.29
N TYR A 222 6.02 9.41 17.74
CA TYR A 222 5.12 9.18 18.87
C TYR A 222 4.15 8.03 18.61
N VAL A 223 3.52 7.99 17.43
CA VAL A 223 2.56 6.92 17.07
C VAL A 223 3.27 5.56 16.96
N ILE A 224 4.48 5.50 16.40
CA ILE A 224 5.28 4.27 16.33
C ILE A 224 5.67 3.76 17.71
N ALA A 225 6.07 4.67 18.60
CA ALA A 225 6.39 4.33 19.98
C ALA A 225 5.17 3.81 20.77
N ASN A 226 3.98 4.33 20.44
CA ASN A 226 2.70 3.99 21.08
C ASN A 226 1.84 3.04 20.24
N VAL A 227 2.47 2.21 19.40
CA VAL A 227 1.77 1.25 18.51
C VAL A 227 0.78 0.38 19.30
N GLY A 228 -0.41 0.17 18.75
CA GLY A 228 -1.44 -0.67 19.37
C GLY A 228 -2.09 -0.06 20.63
N THR A 229 -1.71 1.16 21.03
CA THR A 229 -2.32 1.90 22.15
C THR A 229 -3.13 3.09 21.66
N THR A 230 -4.05 3.59 22.50
CA THR A 230 -4.86 4.77 22.22
C THR A 230 -4.21 6.03 22.75
N PHE A 231 -4.36 7.16 22.07
CA PHE A 231 -3.92 8.47 22.55
C PHE A 231 -5.00 9.54 22.34
N SER A 232 -4.81 10.70 22.97
CA SER A 232 -5.67 11.87 22.78
C SER A 232 -4.91 12.98 22.03
N ALA A 233 -5.39 13.35 20.84
CA ALA A 233 -4.83 14.48 20.09
C ALA A 233 -4.89 15.80 20.89
N THR A 234 -5.90 15.96 21.75
CA THR A 234 -6.02 17.12 22.64
C THR A 234 -4.92 17.12 23.70
N SER A 235 -4.58 15.96 24.26
CA SER A 235 -3.48 15.82 25.21
C SER A 235 -2.14 16.16 24.56
N LEU A 236 -1.89 15.64 23.36
CA LEU A 236 -0.69 15.94 22.58
C LEU A 236 -0.55 17.43 22.25
N ALA A 237 -1.63 18.07 21.81
CA ALA A 237 -1.63 19.50 21.54
C ALA A 237 -1.30 20.33 22.78
N LYS A 238 -1.83 19.96 23.96
CA LYS A 238 -1.51 20.60 25.24
C LYS A 238 -0.03 20.40 25.62
N PHE A 239 0.50 19.19 25.44
CA PHE A 239 1.91 18.91 25.70
C PHE A 239 2.82 19.75 24.80
N LEU A 240 2.57 19.77 23.49
CA LEU A 240 3.35 20.58 22.55
C LEU A 240 3.27 22.07 22.86
N LYS A 241 2.11 22.57 23.32
CA LYS A 241 1.97 23.96 23.76
C LYS A 241 2.89 24.29 24.94
N ASN A 242 3.07 23.36 25.88
CA ASN A 242 4.00 23.53 27.00
C ASN A 242 5.46 23.54 26.53
N GLU A 243 5.78 22.76 25.49
CA GLU A 243 7.05 22.79 24.76
C GLU A 243 7.17 23.97 23.79
N GLN A 244 6.40 25.05 24.01
CA GLN A 244 6.41 26.28 23.22
C GLN A 244 6.04 26.10 21.74
N ARG A 245 5.32 25.01 21.39
CA ARG A 245 4.84 24.74 20.04
C ARG A 245 3.32 24.62 20.00
N THR A 246 2.66 25.67 19.53
CA THR A 246 1.18 25.67 19.42
C THR A 246 0.73 24.94 18.16
N VAL A 247 -0.12 23.92 18.33
CA VAL A 247 -0.75 23.16 17.24
C VAL A 247 -2.20 22.84 17.59
N ALA A 248 -3.09 22.85 16.61
CA ALA A 248 -4.47 22.42 16.80
C ALA A 248 -4.54 20.88 16.84
N PRO A 249 -5.41 20.26 17.68
CA PRO A 249 -5.61 18.81 17.67
C PRO A 249 -5.96 18.25 16.29
N GLU A 250 -6.71 19.02 15.49
CA GLU A 250 -7.06 18.65 14.11
C GLU A 250 -5.84 18.49 13.20
N THR A 251 -4.80 19.32 13.36
CA THR A 251 -3.55 19.19 12.60
C THR A 251 -2.86 17.86 12.90
N ILE A 252 -2.85 17.44 14.17
CA ILE A 252 -2.27 16.15 14.60
C ILE A 252 -3.04 15.00 13.95
N LEU A 253 -4.37 15.03 14.04
CA LEU A 253 -5.25 14.02 13.43
C LEU A 253 -5.11 13.99 11.90
N ASN A 254 -4.97 15.13 11.25
CA ASN A 254 -4.74 15.21 9.80
C ASN A 254 -3.39 14.60 9.41
N TYR A 255 -2.32 14.82 10.18
CA TYR A 255 -1.03 14.19 9.91
C TYR A 255 -1.10 12.67 10.03
N ILE A 256 -1.75 12.15 11.08
CA ILE A 256 -1.99 10.71 11.24
C ILE A 256 -2.84 10.17 10.09
N LYS A 257 -3.87 10.90 9.67
CA LYS A 257 -4.69 10.56 8.52
C LYS A 257 -3.85 10.47 7.24
N TYR A 258 -2.93 11.40 7.01
CA TYR A 258 -2.02 11.33 5.85
C TYR A 258 -1.09 10.11 5.91
N CYS A 259 -0.63 9.71 7.11
CA CYS A 259 0.11 8.46 7.30
C CYS A 259 -0.75 7.23 6.95
N CYS A 260 -2.04 7.24 7.30
CA CYS A 260 -2.97 6.17 6.92
C CYS A 260 -3.23 6.15 5.42
N GLU A 261 -3.38 7.31 4.78
CA GLU A 261 -3.55 7.42 3.34
C GLU A 261 -2.33 6.90 2.57
N ALA A 262 -1.12 7.08 3.10
CA ALA A 262 0.10 6.50 2.56
C ALA A 262 0.32 5.01 2.92
N TYR A 263 -0.66 4.36 3.57
CA TYR A 263 -0.56 3.01 4.11
C TYR A 263 0.62 2.78 5.07
N LEU A 264 1.18 3.84 5.67
CA LEU A 264 2.20 3.70 6.71
C LEU A 264 1.58 3.20 8.01
N PHE A 265 0.39 3.73 8.34
CA PHE A 265 -0.39 3.31 9.50
C PHE A 265 -1.75 2.74 9.12
N TYR A 266 -2.23 1.77 9.89
CA TYR A 266 -3.58 1.22 9.81
C TYR A 266 -4.33 1.57 11.08
N GLN A 267 -5.47 2.23 10.91
CA GLN A 267 -6.35 2.60 12.01
C GLN A 267 -7.29 1.42 12.34
N VAL A 268 -7.34 1.05 13.61
CA VAL A 268 -8.33 0.11 14.15
C VAL A 268 -9.38 0.90 14.90
N LYS A 269 -10.60 0.88 14.35
CA LYS A 269 -11.77 1.51 14.98
C LYS A 269 -12.19 0.71 16.20
N ARG A 270 -12.80 1.40 17.16
CA ARG A 270 -13.39 0.74 18.32
C ARG A 270 -14.72 0.10 17.91
N GLU A 271 -14.93 -1.13 18.36
CA GLU A 271 -16.22 -1.81 18.27
C GLU A 271 -17.00 -1.65 19.57
N ASP A 272 -18.29 -1.98 19.53
CA ASP A 272 -19.20 -1.95 20.69
C ASP A 272 -19.32 -0.58 21.38
N LEU A 273 -19.37 0.49 20.58
CA LEU A 273 -19.57 1.86 21.07
C LEU A 273 -21.06 2.23 21.13
N GLN A 274 -21.47 2.88 22.22
CA GLN A 274 -22.86 3.34 22.40
C GLN A 274 -22.96 4.86 22.56
N GLY A 275 -24.03 5.43 21.98
CA GLY A 275 -24.37 6.84 22.10
C GLY A 275 -23.24 7.78 21.64
N LYS A 276 -22.94 8.81 22.43
CA LYS A 276 -21.92 9.83 22.09
C LYS A 276 -20.50 9.25 21.97
N GLN A 277 -20.23 8.04 22.49
CA GLN A 277 -18.91 7.44 22.39
C GLN A 277 -18.52 7.08 20.95
N ILE A 278 -19.51 6.90 20.06
CA ILE A 278 -19.31 6.71 18.62
C ILE A 278 -18.54 7.88 17.99
N LEU A 279 -18.63 9.07 18.58
CA LEU A 279 -17.96 10.29 18.09
C LEU A 279 -16.55 10.48 18.67
N ALA A 280 -16.07 9.58 19.53
CA ALA A 280 -14.76 9.71 20.17
C ALA A 280 -13.62 9.24 19.25
N SER A 281 -12.64 10.10 19.02
CA SER A 281 -11.44 9.83 18.21
C SER A 281 -10.30 9.25 19.06
N ASN A 282 -10.51 8.05 19.62
CA ASN A 282 -9.52 7.31 20.43
C ASN A 282 -9.22 5.95 19.78
N GLU A 283 -8.78 5.96 18.53
CA GLU A 283 -8.46 4.75 17.79
C GLU A 283 -7.05 4.23 18.10
N LYS A 284 -6.82 2.95 17.79
CA LYS A 284 -5.47 2.36 17.80
C LYS A 284 -4.88 2.45 16.41
N TYR A 285 -3.55 2.59 16.35
CA TYR A 285 -2.81 2.63 15.10
C TYR A 285 -1.71 1.58 15.11
N TYR A 286 -1.59 0.88 13.98
CA TYR A 286 -0.58 -0.13 13.74
C TYR A 286 0.27 0.29 12.55
N ILE A 287 1.57 -0.03 12.57
CA ILE A 287 2.43 0.18 11.42
C ILE A 287 2.20 -0.93 10.39
N ALA A 288 2.32 -0.60 9.11
CA ALA A 288 2.15 -1.54 8.00
C ALA A 288 3.03 -2.78 8.07
N ASP A 289 4.24 -2.60 8.60
CA ASP A 289 5.25 -3.61 8.74
C ASP A 289 6.05 -3.34 10.01
N HIS A 290 6.07 -4.30 10.92
CA HIS A 290 6.78 -4.15 12.19
C HIS A 290 8.30 -4.12 12.03
N GLY A 291 8.85 -4.65 10.94
CA GLY A 291 10.26 -4.49 10.60
C GLY A 291 10.64 -3.03 10.37
N ILE A 292 9.72 -2.22 9.80
CA ILE A 292 9.93 -0.76 9.72
C ILE A 292 10.05 -0.16 11.12
N ARG A 293 9.16 -0.53 12.05
CA ARG A 293 9.23 -0.07 13.44
C ARG A 293 10.55 -0.47 14.10
N GLU A 294 11.02 -1.71 13.92
CA GLU A 294 12.30 -2.15 14.47
C GLU A 294 13.46 -1.32 13.91
N ALA A 295 13.41 -0.99 12.61
CA ALA A 295 14.46 -0.24 11.97
C ALA A 295 14.59 1.21 12.47
N VAL A 296 13.45 1.89 12.69
CA VAL A 296 13.41 3.32 13.04
C VAL A 296 13.30 3.61 14.53
N PHE A 297 12.75 2.67 15.31
CA PHE A 297 12.50 2.85 16.75
C PHE A 297 13.08 1.70 17.59
N GLY A 298 12.97 0.46 17.10
CA GLY A 298 13.41 -0.74 17.82
C GLY A 298 12.39 -1.25 18.83
N GLY A 299 12.79 -2.28 19.59
CA GLY A 299 12.04 -2.75 20.75
C GLY A 299 10.86 -3.67 20.44
N ASN A 300 10.77 -4.23 19.23
CA ASN A 300 9.71 -5.18 18.87
C ASN A 300 9.67 -6.41 19.79
N MET A 301 10.82 -6.89 20.24
CA MET A 301 10.92 -8.00 21.19
C MET A 301 10.24 -7.71 22.53
N ARG A 302 10.30 -6.45 22.99
CA ARG A 302 9.68 -6.02 24.25
C ARG A 302 8.17 -5.83 24.09
N ASP A 303 7.76 -5.27 22.97
CA ASP A 303 6.39 -4.82 22.72
C ASP A 303 5.60 -5.82 21.84
N ILE A 304 6.00 -7.10 21.85
CA ILE A 304 5.47 -8.14 20.95
C ILE A 304 3.94 -8.25 21.00
N ASN A 305 3.36 -8.12 22.19
CA ASN A 305 1.91 -8.19 22.45
C ASN A 305 1.11 -6.99 21.88
N LEU A 306 1.79 -5.94 21.45
CA LEU A 306 1.19 -4.76 20.83
C LEU A 306 1.33 -4.77 19.31
N ILE A 307 2.18 -5.65 18.76
CA ILE A 307 2.60 -5.63 17.36
C ILE A 307 2.08 -6.85 16.60
N LEU A 308 1.99 -8.01 17.26
CA LEU A 308 1.51 -9.28 16.72
C LEU A 308 0.32 -9.83 17.52
#